data_AF-F0ZIW3-F1
#
_entry.id   AF-F0ZIW3-F1
#
_cell.length_a   1.000
_cell.length_b   1.000
_cell.length_c   1.000
_cell.angle_alpha   90.00
_cell.angle_beta   90.00
_cell.angle_gamma   90.00
#
_symmetry.space_group_name_H-M   'P 1'
#
loop_
_entity.id
_entity.type
_entity.pdbx_description
1 polymer ?
#
loop_
_entity_poly.entity_id
_entity_poly.type
_entity_poly.pdbx_seq_one_letter_code
_entity_poly.pdbx_strand_id
1 'polypeptide(L)'
;MHNFTVGEIEETNVPGPEVQTYNEEVLNSLSHGLGLVLCIPAVFFLISLARMKGSKWHVLSCSIYGITLMTMYFCSTLYHSVDILNLQRYRSFFKDLDHCAIYFLIAGTYTPLTLINLVYNNLSSIGSSIQTKVLDGAGDSIRTATTTVSAVVKRKTPKVVKVGWLMFILIWTMCFFGVGSKLILGANGVPDIISNSFYLLMGWTSIIGLKDLITHLPKKGLKLLVSGGVTYTSGVAFLIWETAPFNHAVWHLFVSAGTLFHYFCILECLLPSKFLKKDSECIQQTNTTTNLSTGTSNTVINKATINTHTHSVILEHFEYAEEQIRIKFFGSGKRKIFIIKYMNVLYSIFLGWWDKMPTIKKNIKKNN
;
A
#
# COMPACT_ATOMS: atom_id res chain seq x y z
N MET A 1 -0.28 68.67 35.57
CA MET A 1 -0.42 67.98 34.27
C MET A 1 0.76 67.03 34.15
N HIS A 2 0.59 65.79 34.61
CA HIS A 2 1.60 64.75 34.46
C HIS A 2 1.30 63.98 33.17
N ASN A 3 2.22 64.05 32.21
CA ASN A 3 2.16 63.25 30.99
C ASN A 3 2.47 61.80 31.36
N PHE A 4 1.45 60.95 31.26
CA PHE A 4 1.58 59.51 31.31
C PHE A 4 2.10 59.06 29.93
N THR A 5 3.40 58.75 29.84
CA THR A 5 3.96 58.02 28.71
C THR A 5 3.37 56.62 28.72
N VAL A 6 2.54 56.33 27.71
CA VAL A 6 2.05 54.98 27.42
C VAL A 6 3.27 54.09 27.25
N GLY A 7 3.46 53.17 28.20
CA GLY A 7 4.49 52.15 28.12
C GLY A 7 4.32 51.36 26.83
N GLU A 8 5.45 51.04 26.20
CA GLU A 8 5.56 49.98 25.22
C GLU A 8 4.75 48.78 25.71
N ILE A 9 3.66 48.49 25.00
CA ILE A 9 3.06 47.17 25.06
C ILE A 9 4.12 46.29 24.41
N GLU A 10 4.95 45.64 25.22
CA GLU A 10 5.61 44.40 24.82
C GLU A 10 4.49 43.51 24.29
N GLU A 11 4.36 43.42 22.97
CA GLU A 11 3.73 42.28 22.32
C GLU A 11 4.46 41.08 22.88
N THR A 12 3.86 40.43 23.88
CA THR A 12 4.27 39.11 24.29
C THR A 12 4.15 38.26 23.03
N ASN A 13 5.28 37.99 22.39
CA ASN A 13 5.51 36.97 21.37
C ASN A 13 5.18 35.61 22.00
N VAL A 14 3.92 35.40 22.36
CA VAL A 14 3.39 34.07 22.63
C VAL A 14 3.09 33.52 21.24
N PRO A 15 3.93 32.63 20.71
CA PRO A 15 3.63 32.03 19.42
C PRO A 15 2.29 31.33 19.57
N GLY A 16 1.37 31.55 18.63
CA GLY A 16 0.23 30.68 18.48
C GLY A 16 0.70 29.22 18.34
N PRO A 17 -0.18 28.23 18.58
CA PRO A 17 0.16 26.80 18.73
C PRO A 17 0.83 26.12 17.51
N GLU A 18 1.19 26.88 16.48
CA GLU A 18 1.58 26.39 15.14
C GLU A 18 3.09 26.48 14.85
N VAL A 19 3.88 27.18 15.67
CA VAL A 19 5.31 27.39 15.36
C VAL A 19 6.16 26.29 15.99
N GLN A 20 6.44 25.25 15.20
CA GLN A 20 7.40 24.21 15.56
C GLN A 20 8.79 24.81 15.76
N THR A 21 9.54 24.26 16.71
CA THR A 21 10.92 24.67 16.95
C THR A 21 11.84 24.24 15.79
N TYR A 22 12.96 24.92 15.61
CA TYR A 22 13.95 24.55 14.58
C TYR A 22 14.37 23.06 14.65
N ASN A 23 14.55 22.54 15.87
CA ASN A 23 14.91 21.13 16.07
C ASN A 23 13.78 20.18 15.64
N GLU A 24 12.52 20.55 15.87
CA GLU A 24 11.36 19.78 15.40
C GLU A 24 11.28 19.79 13.88
N GLU A 25 11.44 20.96 13.23
CA GLU A 25 11.47 21.08 11.77
C GLU A 25 12.59 20.22 11.14
N VAL A 26 13.78 20.18 11.77
CA VAL A 26 14.87 19.29 11.36
C VAL A 26 14.50 17.82 11.49
N LEU A 27 13.90 17.40 12.61
CA LEU A 27 13.45 16.02 12.80
C LEU A 27 12.32 15.63 11.83
N ASN A 28 11.42 16.57 11.54
CA ASN A 28 10.32 16.39 10.61
C ASN A 28 10.83 16.23 9.18
N SER A 29 11.75 17.09 8.75
CA SER A 29 12.43 16.98 7.46
C SER A 29 13.23 15.69 7.35
N LEU A 30 14.01 15.32 8.38
CA LEU A 30 14.83 14.11 8.34
C LEU A 30 13.99 12.83 8.29
N SER A 31 12.93 12.75 9.10
CA SER A 31 12.06 11.56 9.15
C SER A 31 11.36 11.30 7.82
N HIS A 32 10.78 12.33 7.21
CA HIS A 32 10.11 12.20 5.90
C HIS A 32 11.09 12.14 4.73
N GLY A 33 12.25 12.81 4.83
CA GLY A 33 13.33 12.71 3.85
C GLY A 33 13.92 11.31 3.79
N LEU A 34 14.11 10.65 4.95
CA LEU A 34 14.47 9.23 5.01
C LEU A 34 13.36 8.37 4.39
N GLY A 35 12.10 8.68 4.69
CA GLY A 35 10.93 8.04 4.06
C GLY A 35 10.97 8.10 2.54
N LEU A 36 11.28 9.28 1.97
CA LEU A 36 11.42 9.47 0.52
C LEU A 36 12.52 8.59 -0.07
N VAL A 37 13.70 8.59 0.54
CA VAL A 37 14.85 7.79 0.07
C VAL A 37 14.53 6.30 0.11
N LEU A 38 13.84 5.83 1.14
CA LEU A 38 13.46 4.42 1.29
C LEU A 38 12.30 4.03 0.36
N CYS A 39 11.33 4.92 0.13
CA CYS A 39 10.15 4.59 -0.67
C CYS A 39 10.47 4.49 -2.17
N ILE A 40 11.46 5.22 -2.68
CA ILE A 40 11.87 5.17 -4.10
C ILE A 40 12.15 3.71 -4.57
N PRO A 41 13.16 3.00 -4.03
CA PRO A 41 13.44 1.62 -4.44
C PRO A 41 12.27 0.66 -4.12
N ALA A 42 11.51 0.91 -3.06
CA ALA A 42 10.34 0.11 -2.71
C ALA A 42 9.21 0.23 -3.76
N VAL A 43 8.93 1.43 -4.26
CA VAL A 43 7.93 1.69 -5.32
C VAL A 43 8.38 1.07 -6.63
N PHE A 44 9.65 1.23 -7.02
CA PHE A 44 10.19 0.58 -8.23
C PHE A 44 10.06 -0.94 -8.17
N PHE A 45 10.33 -1.54 -7.01
CA PHE A 45 10.14 -2.97 -6.80
C PHE A 45 8.68 -3.39 -6.95
N LEU A 46 7.76 -2.64 -6.32
CA LEU A 46 6.31 -2.91 -6.39
C LEU A 46 5.78 -2.87 -7.84
N ILE A 47 6.14 -1.83 -8.59
CA ILE A 47 5.74 -1.68 -10.00
C ILE A 47 6.35 -2.79 -10.87
N SER A 48 7.60 -3.18 -10.58
CA SER A 48 8.27 -4.28 -11.29
C SER A 48 7.52 -5.60 -11.08
N LEU A 49 7.15 -5.92 -9.84
CA LEU A 49 6.33 -7.10 -9.54
C LEU A 49 4.96 -7.04 -10.21
N ALA A 50 4.29 -5.88 -10.18
CA ALA A 50 3.02 -5.67 -10.86
C ALA A 50 3.10 -5.90 -12.38
N ARG A 51 4.23 -5.54 -13.00
CA ARG A 51 4.48 -5.79 -14.42
C ARG A 51 4.75 -7.26 -14.72
N MET A 52 5.49 -7.94 -13.85
CA MET A 52 5.92 -9.33 -14.07
C MET A 52 4.81 -10.34 -13.81
N LYS A 53 4.03 -10.12 -12.74
CA LYS A 53 3.03 -11.07 -12.25
C LYS A 53 1.59 -10.60 -12.48
N GLY A 54 1.39 -9.32 -12.75
CA GLY A 54 0.08 -8.69 -12.85
C GLY A 54 -0.33 -8.31 -14.27
N SER A 55 -1.54 -7.77 -14.36
CA SER A 55 -2.11 -7.20 -15.58
C SER A 55 -1.79 -5.71 -15.71
N LYS A 56 -2.19 -5.09 -16.83
CA LYS A 56 -2.11 -3.62 -17.02
C LYS A 56 -2.80 -2.84 -15.87
N TRP A 57 -3.86 -3.40 -15.29
CA TRP A 57 -4.54 -2.81 -14.13
C TRP A 57 -3.70 -2.82 -12.87
N HIS A 58 -2.86 -3.85 -12.68
CA HIS A 58 -1.94 -3.91 -11.55
C HIS A 58 -0.86 -2.84 -11.70
N VAL A 59 -0.25 -2.74 -12.88
CA VAL A 59 0.77 -1.71 -13.17
C VAL A 59 0.18 -0.31 -12.96
N LEU A 60 -0.97 -0.01 -13.57
CA LEU A 60 -1.61 1.30 -13.45
C LEU A 60 -1.89 1.66 -11.98
N SER A 61 -2.52 0.75 -11.23
CA SER A 61 -2.93 1.02 -9.85
C SER A 61 -1.73 1.16 -8.91
N CYS A 62 -0.70 0.34 -9.09
CA CYS A 62 0.52 0.40 -8.29
C CYS A 62 1.38 1.64 -8.63
N SER A 63 1.37 2.08 -9.89
CA SER A 63 2.01 3.34 -10.29
C SER A 63 1.34 4.54 -9.65
N ILE A 64 0.00 4.58 -9.65
CA ILE A 64 -0.77 5.66 -8.98
C ILE A 64 -0.44 5.70 -7.48
N TYR A 65 -0.48 4.55 -6.80
CA TYR A 65 -0.07 4.46 -5.40
C TYR A 65 1.39 4.91 -5.19
N GLY A 66 2.32 4.44 -6.02
CA GLY A 66 3.73 4.75 -5.89
C GLY A 66 4.06 6.23 -6.09
N ILE A 67 3.46 6.87 -7.10
CA ILE A 67 3.63 8.31 -7.36
C ILE A 67 3.09 9.11 -6.18
N THR A 68 1.88 8.85 -5.73
CA THR A 68 1.27 9.57 -4.60
C THR A 68 2.04 9.39 -3.30
N LEU A 69 2.59 8.19 -3.03
CA LEU A 69 3.47 7.93 -1.90
C LEU A 69 4.77 8.75 -1.95
N MET A 70 5.44 8.75 -3.11
CA MET A 70 6.65 9.55 -3.30
C MET A 70 6.36 11.05 -3.21
N THR A 71 5.25 11.52 -3.78
CA THR A 71 4.81 12.91 -3.69
C THR A 71 4.54 13.34 -2.25
N MET A 72 3.88 12.51 -1.44
CA MET A 72 3.65 12.83 -0.02
C MET A 72 4.96 13.03 0.73
N TYR A 73 5.88 12.07 0.66
CA TYR A 73 7.17 12.22 1.34
C TYR A 73 7.97 13.42 0.82
N PHE A 74 7.93 13.67 -0.49
CA PHE A 74 8.62 14.79 -1.09
C PHE A 74 8.06 16.15 -0.64
N CYS A 75 6.74 16.34 -0.74
CA CYS A 75 6.09 17.60 -0.34
C CYS A 75 6.30 17.90 1.14
N SER A 76 6.20 16.88 2.00
CA SER A 76 6.41 17.04 3.44
C SER A 76 7.87 17.36 3.78
N THR A 77 8.82 16.68 3.14
CA THR A 77 10.25 17.00 3.30
C THR A 77 10.52 18.44 2.87
N LEU A 78 9.96 18.89 1.75
CA LEU A 78 10.13 20.27 1.28
C LEU A 78 9.59 21.29 2.27
N TYR A 79 8.36 21.08 2.77
CA TYR A 79 7.72 22.00 3.71
C TYR A 79 8.54 22.16 5.00
N HIS A 80 8.94 21.04 5.62
CA HIS A 80 9.75 21.07 6.84
C HIS A 80 11.22 21.46 6.62
N SER A 81 11.66 21.55 5.36
CA SER A 81 12.99 22.07 5.02
C SER A 81 12.99 23.58 4.75
N VAL A 82 11.84 24.26 4.78
CA VAL A 82 11.74 25.69 4.44
C VAL A 82 12.66 26.55 5.31
N ASP A 83 12.67 26.32 6.62
CA ASP A 83 13.50 27.07 7.57
C ASP A 83 14.99 26.71 7.41
N ILE A 84 15.28 25.44 7.11
CA ILE A 84 16.65 24.93 6.90
C ILE A 84 17.26 25.53 5.61
N LEU A 85 16.45 25.68 4.56
CA LEU A 85 16.87 26.16 3.24
C LEU A 85 16.70 27.68 3.05
N ASN A 86 16.27 28.40 4.08
CA ASN A 86 15.98 29.85 4.03
C ASN A 86 14.95 30.23 2.94
N LEU A 87 13.91 29.42 2.76
CA LEU A 87 12.87 29.59 1.72
C LEU A 87 11.56 30.18 2.27
N GLN A 88 11.62 30.98 3.34
CA GLN A 88 10.43 31.43 4.10
C GLN A 88 9.37 32.13 3.23
N ARG A 89 9.78 32.78 2.14
CA ARG A 89 8.88 33.38 1.14
C ARG A 89 7.88 32.38 0.53
N TYR A 90 8.23 31.10 0.48
CA TYR A 90 7.43 30.03 -0.14
C TYR A 90 6.75 29.11 0.89
N ARG A 91 6.80 29.43 2.20
CA ARG A 91 6.28 28.57 3.26
C ARG A 91 4.82 28.15 3.03
N SER A 92 3.95 29.12 2.74
CA SER A 92 2.52 28.85 2.50
C SER A 92 2.30 27.93 1.30
N PHE A 93 3.05 28.13 0.22
CA PHE A 93 2.95 27.28 -0.97
C PHE A 93 3.37 25.84 -0.70
N PHE A 94 4.47 25.61 0.02
CA PHE A 94 4.88 24.26 0.39
C PHE A 94 3.94 23.62 1.42
N LYS A 95 3.34 24.42 2.32
CA LYS A 95 2.29 23.96 3.22
C LYS A 95 1.06 23.47 2.46
N ASP A 96 0.62 24.21 1.44
CA ASP A 96 -0.49 23.82 0.57
C ASP A 96 -0.20 22.49 -0.13
N LEU A 97 1.01 22.34 -0.67
CA LEU A 97 1.43 21.11 -1.34
C LEU A 97 1.48 19.92 -0.37
N ASP A 98 2.00 20.10 0.84
CA ASP A 98 2.05 19.05 1.85
C ASP A 98 0.65 18.57 2.26
N HIS A 99 -0.25 19.52 2.54
CA HIS A 99 -1.65 19.22 2.85
C HIS A 99 -2.38 18.54 1.69
N CYS A 100 -2.10 18.94 0.44
CA CYS A 100 -2.64 18.31 -0.76
C CYS A 100 -2.11 16.88 -0.95
N ALA A 101 -0.84 16.64 -0.62
CA ALA A 101 -0.21 15.34 -0.84
C ALA A 101 -0.81 14.25 0.08
N ILE A 102 -1.28 14.61 1.28
CA ILE A 102 -2.02 13.69 2.16
C ILE A 102 -3.31 13.18 1.47
N TYR A 103 -4.09 14.07 0.84
CA TYR A 103 -5.30 13.68 0.09
C TYR A 103 -4.97 12.67 -1.02
N PHE A 104 -3.93 12.97 -1.80
CA PHE A 104 -3.48 12.09 -2.87
C PHE A 104 -2.96 10.75 -2.36
N LEU A 105 -2.22 10.72 -1.26
CA LEU A 105 -1.74 9.48 -0.66
C LEU A 105 -2.90 8.58 -0.22
N ILE A 106 -3.94 9.15 0.40
CA ILE A 106 -5.11 8.39 0.83
C ILE A 106 -5.80 7.78 -0.41
N ALA A 107 -6.13 8.59 -1.43
CA ALA A 107 -6.77 8.07 -2.65
C ALA A 107 -5.88 7.08 -3.42
N GLY A 108 -4.57 7.34 -3.48
CA GLY A 108 -3.58 6.47 -4.09
C GLY A 108 -3.49 5.11 -3.42
N THR A 109 -3.56 5.06 -2.08
CA THR A 109 -3.59 3.82 -1.30
C THR A 109 -4.81 2.96 -1.62
N TYR A 110 -5.99 3.58 -1.79
CA TYR A 110 -7.22 2.86 -2.12
C TYR A 110 -7.22 2.30 -3.54
N THR A 111 -6.48 2.91 -4.46
CA THR A 111 -6.52 2.58 -5.90
C THR A 111 -6.20 1.10 -6.20
N PRO A 112 -5.09 0.50 -5.74
CA PRO A 112 -4.84 -0.92 -5.93
C PRO A 112 -5.83 -1.81 -5.16
N LEU A 113 -6.33 -1.38 -4.00
CA LEU A 113 -7.31 -2.16 -3.24
C LEU A 113 -8.65 -2.28 -4.00
N THR A 114 -9.12 -1.19 -4.59
CA THR A 114 -10.39 -1.17 -5.34
C THR A 114 -10.24 -1.78 -6.73
N LEU A 115 -9.30 -1.29 -7.55
CA LEU A 115 -9.17 -1.69 -8.95
C LEU A 115 -8.67 -3.12 -9.13
N ILE A 116 -7.74 -3.60 -8.28
CA ILE A 116 -7.22 -4.96 -8.40
C ILE A 116 -8.17 -5.95 -7.70
N ASN A 117 -8.37 -5.79 -6.39
CA ASN A 117 -9.02 -6.82 -5.58
C ASN A 117 -10.55 -6.86 -5.77
N LEU A 118 -11.20 -5.71 -5.92
CA LEU A 118 -12.66 -5.67 -6.02
C LEU A 118 -13.14 -5.68 -7.47
N VAL A 119 -12.44 -4.99 -8.38
CA VAL A 119 -12.84 -4.90 -9.79
C VAL A 119 -12.18 -5.98 -10.66
N TYR A 120 -10.86 -5.90 -10.87
CA TYR A 120 -10.18 -6.72 -11.88
C TYR A 120 -10.24 -8.22 -11.59
N ASN A 121 -9.91 -8.65 -10.36
CA ASN A 121 -9.90 -10.07 -9.99
C ASN A 121 -11.28 -10.72 -10.11
N ASN A 122 -12.35 -9.97 -9.86
CA ASN A 122 -13.72 -10.46 -9.98
C ASN A 122 -14.19 -10.52 -11.44
N LEU A 123 -13.83 -9.53 -12.25
CA LEU A 123 -14.14 -9.55 -13.69
C LEU A 123 -13.37 -10.67 -14.41
N SER A 124 -12.10 -10.88 -14.07
CA SER A 124 -11.28 -11.93 -14.68
C SER A 124 -11.76 -13.33 -14.28
N SER A 125 -12.19 -13.53 -13.03
CA SER A 125 -12.79 -14.79 -12.57
C SER A 125 -14.10 -15.13 -13.30
N ILE A 126 -14.89 -14.13 -13.67
CA ILE A 126 -16.11 -14.35 -14.47
C ILE A 126 -15.74 -14.77 -15.89
N GLY A 127 -14.80 -14.06 -16.52
CA GLY A 127 -14.31 -14.39 -17.86
C GLY A 127 -13.78 -15.82 -17.97
N SER A 128 -12.97 -16.25 -17.00
CA SER A 128 -12.41 -17.62 -16.97
C SER A 128 -13.48 -18.70 -16.77
N SER A 129 -14.43 -18.50 -15.85
CA SER A 129 -15.53 -19.46 -15.64
C SER A 129 -16.47 -19.59 -16.84
N ILE A 130 -16.61 -18.53 -17.64
CA ILE A 130 -17.39 -18.58 -18.88
C ILE A 130 -16.65 -19.40 -19.92
N GLN A 131 -15.34 -19.15 -20.07
CA GLN A 131 -14.50 -19.86 -21.03
C GLN A 131 -14.51 -21.37 -20.77
N THR A 132 -14.38 -21.81 -19.52
CA THR A 132 -14.45 -23.25 -19.19
C THR A 132 -15.82 -23.85 -19.52
N LYS A 133 -16.92 -23.19 -19.16
CA LYS A 133 -18.27 -23.69 -19.46
C LYS A 133 -18.59 -23.76 -20.95
N VAL A 134 -18.05 -22.83 -21.74
CA VAL A 134 -18.19 -22.87 -23.20
C VAL A 134 -17.40 -24.04 -23.79
N LEU A 135 -16.20 -24.31 -23.27
CA LEU A 135 -15.38 -25.44 -23.71
C LEU A 135 -15.98 -26.79 -23.30
N ASP A 136 -16.54 -26.90 -22.09
CA ASP A 136 -17.16 -28.12 -21.57
C ASP A 136 -18.54 -28.41 -22.22
N GLY A 137 -19.23 -27.37 -22.70
CA GLY A 137 -20.53 -27.46 -23.36
C GLY A 137 -20.46 -27.60 -24.89
N ALA A 138 -19.27 -27.49 -25.49
CA ALA A 138 -19.07 -27.58 -26.94
C ALA A 138 -18.99 -29.04 -27.45
N GLY A 139 -19.81 -29.92 -26.88
CA GLY A 139 -20.20 -31.17 -27.54
C GLY A 139 -21.28 -30.85 -28.59
N ASP A 140 -20.88 -30.88 -29.86
CA ASP A 140 -21.73 -30.95 -31.06
C ASP A 140 -22.79 -29.86 -31.24
N SER A 141 -22.39 -28.58 -31.40
CA SER A 141 -22.96 -27.64 -32.39
C SER A 141 -22.51 -26.19 -32.19
N ILE A 142 -21.80 -25.65 -33.19
CA ILE A 142 -21.29 -24.26 -33.25
C ILE A 142 -22.43 -23.22 -33.10
N ARG A 143 -23.65 -23.56 -33.49
CA ARG A 143 -24.84 -22.67 -33.42
C ARG A 143 -25.40 -22.51 -32.01
N THR A 144 -25.20 -23.50 -31.14
CA THR A 144 -25.66 -23.46 -29.74
C THR A 144 -24.72 -22.62 -28.87
N ALA A 145 -23.43 -22.64 -29.19
CA ALA A 145 -22.38 -21.83 -28.57
C ALA A 145 -22.62 -20.31 -28.75
N THR A 146 -23.03 -19.85 -29.94
CA THR A 146 -23.25 -18.42 -30.22
C THR A 146 -24.40 -17.83 -29.39
N THR A 147 -25.47 -18.61 -29.18
CA THR A 147 -26.63 -18.20 -28.37
C THR A 147 -26.31 -18.22 -26.87
N THR A 148 -25.53 -19.20 -26.40
CA THR A 148 -25.05 -19.22 -25.00
C THR A 148 -24.09 -18.07 -24.73
N VAL A 149 -23.19 -17.74 -25.65
CA VAL A 149 -22.26 -16.60 -25.51
C VAL A 149 -23.03 -15.29 -25.38
N SER A 150 -24.04 -15.02 -26.22
CA SER A 150 -24.84 -13.79 -26.12
C SER A 150 -25.70 -13.71 -24.86
N ALA A 151 -26.21 -14.83 -24.35
CA ALA A 151 -26.98 -14.87 -23.10
C ALA A 151 -26.08 -14.77 -21.85
N VAL A 152 -24.86 -15.31 -21.91
CA VAL A 152 -23.86 -15.26 -20.82
C VAL A 152 -23.24 -13.86 -20.71
N VAL A 153 -23.01 -13.19 -21.84
CA VAL A 153 -22.51 -11.80 -21.88
C VAL A 153 -23.50 -10.81 -21.26
N LYS A 154 -24.82 -11.10 -21.27
CA LYS A 154 -25.86 -10.26 -20.66
C LYS A 154 -25.90 -10.28 -19.12
N ARG A 155 -24.95 -10.93 -18.44
CA ARG A 155 -24.96 -11.01 -16.97
C ARG A 155 -24.63 -9.66 -16.32
N LYS A 156 -25.53 -9.26 -15.40
CA LYS A 156 -25.42 -8.12 -14.49
C LYS A 156 -24.08 -8.17 -13.73
N THR A 157 -23.34 -7.05 -13.75
CA THR A 157 -22.07 -6.93 -13.02
C THR A 157 -22.23 -7.33 -11.55
N PRO A 158 -21.29 -8.14 -11.00
CA PRO A 158 -21.41 -8.63 -9.63
C PRO A 158 -21.35 -7.46 -8.65
N LYS A 159 -22.02 -7.61 -7.50
CA LYS A 159 -22.12 -6.55 -6.48
C LYS A 159 -20.74 -6.03 -6.06
N VAL A 160 -19.76 -6.92 -5.86
CA VAL A 160 -18.38 -6.57 -5.48
C VAL A 160 -17.69 -5.62 -6.46
N VAL A 161 -17.89 -5.82 -7.78
CA VAL A 161 -17.30 -4.93 -8.80
C VAL A 161 -17.91 -3.55 -8.72
N LYS A 162 -19.22 -3.46 -8.45
CA LYS A 162 -19.90 -2.18 -8.25
C LYS A 162 -19.40 -1.46 -7.00
N VAL A 163 -19.19 -2.19 -5.91
CA VAL A 163 -18.60 -1.65 -4.67
C VAL A 163 -17.18 -1.13 -4.93
N GLY A 164 -16.36 -1.88 -5.67
CA GLY A 164 -15.02 -1.44 -6.05
C GLY A 164 -15.01 -0.11 -6.81
N TRP A 165 -15.85 0.03 -7.84
CA TRP A 165 -15.99 1.30 -8.57
C TRP A 165 -16.58 2.42 -7.72
N LEU A 166 -17.58 2.12 -6.89
CA LEU A 166 -18.17 3.09 -5.98
C LEU A 166 -17.11 3.67 -5.03
N MET A 167 -16.30 2.81 -4.40
CA MET A 167 -15.22 3.24 -3.51
C MET A 167 -14.15 4.03 -4.24
N PHE A 168 -13.76 3.59 -5.45
CA PHE A 168 -12.78 4.29 -6.27
C PHE A 168 -13.25 5.70 -6.65
N ILE A 169 -14.47 5.85 -7.14
CA ILE A 169 -15.04 7.15 -7.51
C ILE A 169 -15.18 8.02 -6.26
N LEU A 170 -15.75 7.48 -5.18
CA LEU A 170 -15.96 8.21 -3.93
C LEU A 170 -14.66 8.78 -3.37
N ILE A 171 -13.60 7.96 -3.25
CA ILE A 171 -12.34 8.42 -2.64
C ILE A 171 -11.62 9.46 -3.50
N TRP A 172 -11.66 9.31 -4.83
CA TRP A 172 -11.04 10.29 -5.74
C TRP A 172 -11.84 11.59 -5.80
N THR A 173 -13.18 11.54 -5.74
CA THR A 173 -14.01 12.74 -5.61
C THR A 173 -13.70 13.48 -4.30
N MET A 174 -13.62 12.77 -3.16
CA MET A 174 -13.22 13.37 -1.88
C MET A 174 -11.80 13.97 -1.95
N CYS A 175 -10.86 13.29 -2.61
CA CYS A 175 -9.50 13.79 -2.82
C CYS A 175 -9.48 15.11 -3.60
N PHE A 176 -10.14 15.17 -4.76
CA PHE A 176 -10.17 16.39 -5.56
C PHE A 176 -10.91 17.52 -4.86
N PHE A 177 -11.95 17.22 -4.08
CA PHE A 177 -12.62 18.20 -3.24
C PHE A 177 -11.68 18.76 -2.16
N GLY A 178 -10.96 17.89 -1.44
CA GLY A 178 -9.99 18.27 -0.42
C GLY A 178 -8.84 19.13 -0.99
N VAL A 179 -8.22 18.67 -2.08
CA VAL A 179 -7.18 19.41 -2.81
C VAL A 179 -7.71 20.76 -3.31
N GLY A 180 -8.89 20.77 -3.95
CA GLY A 180 -9.52 21.99 -4.43
C GLY A 180 -9.75 23.01 -3.32
N SER A 181 -10.24 22.57 -2.15
CA SER A 181 -10.43 23.45 -1.00
C SER A 181 -9.12 24.09 -0.53
N LYS A 182 -8.02 23.32 -0.49
CA LYS A 182 -6.70 23.81 -0.06
C LYS A 182 -6.07 24.74 -1.09
N LEU A 183 -6.26 24.49 -2.38
CA LEU A 183 -5.74 25.36 -3.44
C LEU A 183 -6.52 26.68 -3.58
N ILE A 184 -7.83 26.69 -3.29
CA ILE A 184 -8.67 27.89 -3.42
C ILE A 184 -8.62 28.77 -2.16
N LEU A 185 -8.70 28.15 -0.98
CA LEU A 185 -8.76 28.86 0.30
C LEU A 185 -7.38 29.01 0.96
N GLY A 186 -6.36 28.31 0.46
CA GLY A 186 -5.06 28.18 1.10
C GLY A 186 -5.09 27.26 2.32
N ALA A 187 -3.92 26.78 2.75
CA ALA A 187 -3.76 25.91 3.91
C ALA A 187 -4.29 26.57 5.18
N ASN A 188 -4.09 27.88 5.32
CA ASN A 188 -4.52 28.66 6.48
C ASN A 188 -6.01 29.08 6.41
N GLY A 189 -6.67 28.96 5.26
CA GLY A 189 -8.08 29.31 5.11
C GLY A 189 -9.05 28.19 5.51
N VAL A 190 -8.57 26.95 5.59
CA VAL A 190 -9.35 25.81 6.10
C VAL A 190 -8.75 25.36 7.43
N PRO A 191 -9.48 25.51 8.55
CA PRO A 191 -9.03 25.06 9.87
C PRO A 191 -8.48 23.63 9.86
N ASP A 192 -7.39 23.41 10.60
CA ASP A 192 -6.70 22.11 10.61
C ASP A 192 -7.61 21.00 11.14
N ILE A 193 -8.46 21.29 12.12
CA ILE A 193 -9.44 20.32 12.62
C ILE A 193 -10.40 19.82 11.54
N ILE A 194 -10.82 20.68 10.61
CA ILE A 194 -11.71 20.31 9.50
C ILE A 194 -10.96 19.42 8.52
N SER A 195 -9.74 19.81 8.17
CA SER A 195 -8.89 19.05 7.25
C SER A 195 -8.54 17.67 7.80
N ASN A 196 -8.11 17.61 9.07
CA ASN A 196 -7.76 16.39 9.79
C ASN A 196 -8.95 15.45 9.93
N SER A 197 -10.13 15.99 10.25
CA SER A 197 -11.37 15.22 10.27
C SER A 197 -11.72 14.66 8.90
N PHE A 198 -11.50 15.43 7.83
CA PHE A 198 -11.76 15.00 6.47
C PHE A 198 -10.77 13.92 5.98
N TYR A 199 -9.48 14.03 6.34
CA TYR A 199 -8.49 12.95 6.11
C TYR A 199 -8.91 11.65 6.79
N LEU A 200 -9.35 11.73 8.05
CA LEU A 200 -9.80 10.57 8.81
C LEU A 200 -11.06 9.96 8.17
N LEU A 201 -12.05 10.78 7.82
CA LEU A 201 -13.26 10.35 7.12
C LEU A 201 -12.93 9.61 5.81
N MET A 202 -12.02 10.16 5.00
CA MET A 202 -11.53 9.49 3.79
C MET A 202 -10.87 8.14 4.12
N GLY A 203 -10.01 8.09 5.14
CA GLY A 203 -9.34 6.88 5.60
C GLY A 203 -10.31 5.77 6.05
N TRP A 204 -11.42 6.13 6.69
CA TRP A 204 -12.43 5.21 7.21
C TRP A 204 -13.50 4.79 6.19
N THR A 205 -13.46 5.34 4.96
CA THR A 205 -14.36 4.97 3.85
C THR A 205 -14.28 3.47 3.49
N SER A 206 -13.17 2.80 3.83
CA SER A 206 -12.96 1.36 3.66
C SER A 206 -14.01 0.50 4.36
N ILE A 207 -14.69 1.01 5.40
CA ILE A 207 -15.80 0.31 6.07
C ILE A 207 -16.91 -0.05 5.07
N ILE A 208 -17.20 0.82 4.11
CA ILE A 208 -18.29 0.63 3.14
C ILE A 208 -18.11 -0.68 2.36
N GLY A 209 -16.86 -1.01 2.00
CA GLY A 209 -16.51 -2.23 1.28
C GLY A 209 -15.90 -3.32 2.17
N LEU A 210 -15.98 -3.21 3.50
CA LEU A 210 -15.22 -4.07 4.41
C LEU A 210 -15.53 -5.56 4.21
N LYS A 211 -16.80 -5.92 4.01
CA LYS A 211 -17.20 -7.31 3.75
C LYS A 211 -16.56 -7.86 2.47
N ASP A 212 -16.52 -7.05 1.42
CA ASP A 212 -15.89 -7.42 0.16
C ASP A 212 -14.37 -7.48 0.29
N LEU A 213 -13.76 -6.56 1.04
CA LEU A 213 -12.32 -6.58 1.32
C LEU A 213 -11.92 -7.85 2.10
N ILE A 214 -12.66 -8.22 3.15
CA ILE A 214 -12.40 -9.43 3.96
C ILE A 214 -12.43 -10.71 3.10
N THR A 215 -13.32 -10.75 2.10
CA THR A 215 -13.53 -11.94 1.27
C THR A 215 -12.54 -12.05 0.12
N HIS A 216 -11.99 -10.94 -0.37
CA HIS A 216 -11.13 -10.91 -1.56
C HIS A 216 -9.66 -10.62 -1.26
N LEU A 217 -9.31 -10.11 -0.09
CA LEU A 217 -7.91 -9.88 0.30
C LEU A 217 -7.30 -11.13 0.97
N PRO A 218 -5.99 -11.38 0.77
CA PRO A 218 -5.26 -12.36 1.56
C PRO A 218 -5.35 -12.06 3.07
N LYS A 219 -5.45 -13.10 3.92
CA LYS A 219 -5.55 -12.93 5.39
C LYS A 219 -4.41 -12.10 5.97
N LYS A 220 -3.18 -12.24 5.44
CA LYS A 220 -2.02 -11.43 5.83
C LYS A 220 -2.21 -9.97 5.44
N GLY A 221 -2.57 -9.71 4.17
CA GLY A 221 -2.90 -8.38 3.66
C GLY A 221 -3.99 -7.68 4.48
N LEU A 222 -5.06 -8.39 4.84
CA LEU A 222 -6.13 -7.84 5.68
C LEU A 222 -5.64 -7.41 7.06
N LYS A 223 -4.77 -8.20 7.71
CA LYS A 223 -4.18 -7.81 9.01
C LYS A 223 -3.30 -6.57 8.87
N LEU A 224 -2.52 -6.47 7.80
CA LEU A 224 -1.68 -5.31 7.50
C LEU A 224 -2.54 -4.06 7.23
N LEU A 225 -3.64 -4.21 6.48
CA LEU A 225 -4.59 -3.12 6.23
C LEU A 225 -5.19 -2.59 7.53
N VAL A 226 -5.68 -3.47 8.41
CA VAL A 226 -6.24 -3.08 9.71
C VAL A 226 -5.16 -2.43 10.59
N SER A 227 -3.95 -3.00 10.62
CA SER A 227 -2.84 -2.45 11.41
C SER A 227 -2.43 -1.06 10.92
N GLY A 228 -2.41 -0.84 9.60
CA GLY A 228 -2.17 0.47 9.00
C GLY A 228 -3.25 1.48 9.40
N GLY A 229 -4.53 1.13 9.26
CA GLY A 229 -5.65 2.00 9.65
C GLY A 229 -5.65 2.39 11.13
N VAL A 230 -5.35 1.45 12.02
CA VAL A 230 -5.17 1.71 13.46
C VAL A 230 -3.98 2.64 13.68
N THR A 231 -2.84 2.38 13.05
CA THR A 231 -1.63 3.20 13.18
C THR A 231 -1.87 4.65 12.75
N TYR A 232 -2.54 4.87 11.61
CA TYR A 232 -2.91 6.22 11.18
C TYR A 232 -3.83 6.92 12.18
N THR A 233 -4.86 6.23 12.65
CA THR A 233 -5.83 6.79 13.60
C THR A 233 -5.17 7.13 14.94
N SER A 234 -4.26 6.27 15.43
CA SER A 234 -3.46 6.55 16.63
C SER A 234 -2.52 7.74 16.45
N GLY A 235 -1.94 7.91 15.26
CA GLY A 235 -1.10 9.07 14.96
C GLY A 235 -1.84 10.39 15.10
N VAL A 236 -3.13 10.45 14.70
CA VAL A 236 -3.95 11.66 14.82
C VAL A 236 -4.08 12.14 16.27
N ALA A 237 -4.05 11.24 17.26
CA ALA A 237 -4.06 11.64 18.66
C ALA A 237 -2.83 12.48 19.05
N PHE A 238 -1.66 12.15 18.50
CA PHE A 238 -0.44 12.96 18.69
C PHE A 238 -0.48 14.26 17.91
N LEU A 239 -1.08 14.27 16.72
CA LEU A 239 -1.28 15.49 15.94
C LEU A 239 -2.12 16.54 16.69
N ILE A 240 -3.19 16.10 17.36
CA ILE A 240 -4.10 16.99 18.11
C ILE A 240 -3.51 17.36 19.49
N TRP A 241 -2.53 16.60 19.99
CA TRP A 241 -1.90 16.87 21.28
C TRP A 241 -0.83 17.97 21.14
N GLU A 242 -1.29 19.22 21.00
CA GLU A 242 -0.45 20.40 20.76
C GLU A 242 0.48 20.77 21.94
N THR A 243 0.21 20.29 23.16
CA THR A 243 1.02 20.60 24.34
C THR A 243 2.24 19.71 24.52
N ALA A 244 2.36 18.61 23.78
CA ALA A 244 3.48 17.68 23.91
C ALA A 244 4.65 18.11 23.00
N PRO A 245 5.91 18.15 23.50
CA PRO A 245 7.06 18.43 22.65
C PRO A 245 7.24 17.31 21.62
N PHE A 246 7.67 17.67 20.41
CA PHE A 246 7.88 16.75 19.28
C PHE A 246 6.61 16.00 18.82
N ASN A 247 5.41 16.46 19.17
CA ASN A 247 4.14 15.84 18.79
C ASN A 247 4.03 15.59 17.27
N HIS A 248 4.42 16.56 16.43
CA HIS A 248 4.39 16.47 14.98
C HIS A 248 5.39 15.45 14.43
N ALA A 249 6.59 15.40 15.02
CA ALA A 249 7.60 14.40 14.67
C ALA A 249 7.14 12.99 15.02
N VAL A 250 6.47 12.82 16.17
CA VAL A 250 5.84 11.55 16.53
C VAL A 250 4.75 11.21 15.52
N TRP A 251 3.89 12.16 15.14
CA TRP A 251 2.87 11.96 14.10
C TRP A 251 3.49 11.48 12.76
N HIS A 252 4.60 12.07 12.31
CA HIS A 252 5.34 11.62 11.13
C HIS A 252 5.80 10.16 11.20
N LEU A 253 6.23 9.71 12.38
CA LEU A 253 6.61 8.31 12.58
C LEU A 253 5.39 7.38 12.44
N PHE A 254 4.22 7.79 12.96
CA PHE A 254 2.97 7.03 12.77
C PHE A 254 2.52 7.00 11.31
N VAL A 255 2.60 8.12 10.60
CA VAL A 255 2.33 8.19 9.16
C VAL A 255 3.25 7.24 8.40
N SER A 256 4.54 7.25 8.72
CA SER A 256 5.54 6.37 8.09
C SER A 256 5.35 4.89 8.40
N ALA A 257 4.95 4.55 9.63
CA ALA A 257 4.58 3.18 9.97
C ALA A 257 3.29 2.74 9.24
N GLY A 258 2.31 3.64 9.13
CA GLY A 258 1.05 3.40 8.40
C GLY A 258 1.26 3.17 6.90
N THR A 259 2.07 4.00 6.23
CA THR A 259 2.41 3.82 4.80
C THR A 259 3.15 2.50 4.58
N LEU A 260 4.01 2.10 5.52
CA LEU A 260 4.73 0.83 5.45
C LEU A 260 3.79 -0.37 5.56
N PHE A 261 2.84 -0.37 6.50
CA PHE A 261 1.80 -1.40 6.57
C PHE A 261 0.97 -1.49 5.28
N HIS A 262 0.56 -0.36 4.72
CA HIS A 262 -0.21 -0.33 3.47
C HIS A 262 0.62 -0.78 2.26
N TYR A 263 1.90 -0.41 2.19
CA TYR A 263 2.82 -0.91 1.17
C TYR A 263 2.88 -2.43 1.19
N PHE A 264 3.12 -3.04 2.35
CA PHE A 264 3.18 -4.50 2.47
C PHE A 264 1.82 -5.15 2.24
N CYS A 265 0.71 -4.51 2.61
CA CYS A 265 -0.63 -4.99 2.26
C CYS A 265 -0.80 -5.10 0.73
N ILE A 266 -0.42 -4.06 -0.03
CA ILE A 266 -0.51 -4.05 -1.49
C ILE A 266 0.44 -5.10 -2.10
N LEU A 267 1.65 -5.22 -1.55
CA LEU A 267 2.62 -6.24 -1.96
C LEU A 267 2.06 -7.65 -1.78
N GLU A 268 1.44 -7.96 -0.63
CA GLU A 268 0.80 -9.25 -0.38
C GLU A 268 -0.38 -9.51 -1.33
N CYS A 269 -1.12 -8.48 -1.73
CA CYS A 269 -2.18 -8.62 -2.73
C CYS A 269 -1.63 -8.96 -4.14
N LEU A 270 -0.41 -8.52 -4.46
CA LEU A 270 0.30 -8.83 -5.69
C LEU A 270 1.00 -10.20 -5.69
N LEU A 271 1.14 -10.83 -4.52
CA LEU A 271 1.75 -12.14 -4.34
C LEU A 271 0.66 -13.20 -4.08
N PRO A 272 -0.17 -13.56 -5.09
CA PRO A 272 -1.11 -14.64 -4.89
C PRO A 272 -0.33 -15.95 -4.74
N SER A 273 -0.28 -16.46 -3.50
CA SER A 273 0.09 -17.83 -3.13
C SER A 273 -0.70 -18.93 -3.88
N LYS A 274 -1.64 -18.56 -4.76
CA LYS A 274 -2.42 -19.45 -5.62
C LYS A 274 -1.89 -19.58 -7.05
N PHE A 275 -1.10 -18.63 -7.54
CA PHE A 275 -0.47 -18.79 -8.87
C PHE A 275 0.75 -19.72 -8.82
N LEU A 276 1.44 -19.81 -7.68
CA LEU A 276 2.51 -20.79 -7.51
C LEU A 276 2.02 -22.23 -7.43
N LYS A 277 0.78 -22.46 -6.97
CA LYS A 277 0.27 -23.82 -6.81
C LYS A 277 -0.13 -24.46 -8.13
N LYS A 278 -0.63 -23.67 -9.09
CA LYS A 278 -1.05 -24.18 -10.40
C LYS A 278 0.14 -24.60 -11.26
N ASP A 279 1.26 -23.90 -11.18
CA ASP A 279 2.46 -24.26 -11.93
C ASP A 279 3.19 -25.46 -11.30
N SER A 280 3.21 -25.57 -9.97
CA SER A 280 3.79 -26.74 -9.30
C SER A 280 2.92 -28.01 -9.44
N GLU A 281 1.59 -27.89 -9.45
CA GLU A 281 0.68 -29.01 -9.78
C GLU A 281 0.80 -29.41 -11.27
N CYS A 282 0.94 -28.46 -12.20
CA CYS A 282 1.16 -28.74 -13.63
C CYS A 282 2.50 -29.44 -13.90
N ILE A 283 3.57 -29.02 -13.20
CA ILE A 283 4.92 -29.62 -13.30
C ILE A 283 4.96 -31.02 -12.66
N GLN A 284 4.24 -31.26 -11.56
CA GLN A 284 4.15 -32.62 -11.01
C GLN A 284 3.31 -33.56 -11.86
N GLN A 285 2.25 -33.06 -12.51
CA GLN A 285 1.44 -33.87 -13.40
C GLN A 285 2.22 -34.27 -14.66
N THR A 286 3.02 -33.34 -15.23
CA THR A 286 3.87 -33.64 -16.40
C THR A 286 5.01 -34.62 -16.11
N ASN A 287 5.51 -34.67 -14.87
CA ASN A 287 6.54 -35.63 -14.46
C ASN A 287 5.99 -37.01 -14.07
N THR A 288 4.67 -37.16 -13.90
CA THR A 288 4.05 -38.45 -13.54
C THR A 288 3.56 -39.23 -14.76
N THR A 289 3.30 -38.57 -15.89
CA THR A 289 2.82 -39.22 -17.13
C THR A 289 3.91 -39.73 -18.06
N THR A 290 5.20 -39.51 -17.77
CA THR A 290 6.32 -39.92 -18.62
C THR A 290 6.97 -41.24 -18.23
N ASN A 291 6.54 -41.92 -17.17
CA ASN A 291 7.06 -43.23 -16.77
C ASN A 291 5.98 -44.31 -16.81
N LEU A 292 5.52 -44.64 -18.02
CA LEU A 292 4.93 -45.95 -18.29
C LEU A 292 5.59 -46.60 -19.50
N SER A 293 6.87 -46.93 -19.35
CA SER A 293 7.49 -48.05 -20.06
C SER A 293 8.70 -48.55 -19.28
N THR A 294 8.77 -49.87 -19.13
CA THR A 294 9.91 -50.68 -18.70
C THR A 294 10.35 -50.68 -17.22
N GLY A 295 10.01 -51.78 -16.53
CA GLY A 295 10.97 -52.61 -15.78
C GLY A 295 11.58 -52.09 -14.47
N THR A 296 11.15 -52.71 -13.36
CA THR A 296 11.95 -53.07 -12.15
C THR A 296 12.77 -51.98 -11.43
N SER A 297 12.26 -51.48 -10.29
CA SER A 297 12.92 -51.58 -8.96
C SER A 297 12.38 -50.56 -7.95
N ASN A 298 11.99 -51.10 -6.79
CA ASN A 298 11.86 -50.53 -5.45
C ASN A 298 12.09 -49.02 -5.28
N THR A 299 11.00 -48.28 -5.08
CA THR A 299 11.05 -46.90 -4.57
C THR A 299 10.76 -46.89 -3.08
N VAL A 300 11.82 -46.80 -2.26
CA VAL A 300 11.70 -46.32 -0.88
C VAL A 300 11.43 -44.82 -0.94
N ILE A 301 10.16 -44.42 -0.84
CA ILE A 301 9.78 -43.02 -0.74
C ILE A 301 10.09 -42.57 0.69
N ASN A 302 11.20 -41.83 0.85
CA ASN A 302 11.55 -41.16 2.09
C ASN A 302 10.45 -40.16 2.48
N LYS A 303 9.68 -40.54 3.50
CA LYS A 303 8.63 -39.77 4.17
C LYS A 303 9.23 -38.74 5.14
N ALA A 304 10.27 -38.02 4.73
CA ALA A 304 10.97 -37.04 5.54
C ALA A 304 11.21 -35.78 4.72
N THR A 305 10.29 -34.82 4.83
CA THR A 305 10.48 -33.35 4.84
C THR A 305 9.10 -32.71 4.60
N ILE A 306 8.16 -32.97 5.52
CA ILE A 306 6.93 -32.20 5.65
C ILE A 306 7.01 -31.52 7.01
N ASN A 307 7.82 -30.45 7.12
CA ASN A 307 7.78 -29.54 8.27
C ASN A 307 8.63 -28.27 8.05
N THR A 308 8.37 -27.50 6.99
CA THR A 308 8.91 -26.12 6.82
C THR A 308 7.98 -25.23 5.97
N HIS A 309 6.66 -25.36 6.08
CA HIS A 309 5.74 -24.78 5.08
C HIS A 309 5.21 -23.36 5.33
N THR A 310 5.94 -22.50 6.05
CA THR A 310 5.53 -21.08 6.22
C THR A 310 6.60 -20.04 5.92
N HIS A 311 7.86 -20.44 5.73
CA HIS A 311 8.97 -19.53 5.40
C HIS A 311 9.38 -19.57 3.92
N SER A 312 9.00 -20.62 3.17
CA SER A 312 9.49 -20.85 1.80
C SER A 312 8.79 -20.02 0.75
N VAL A 313 7.50 -19.72 0.93
CA VAL A 313 6.69 -19.12 -0.15
C VAL A 313 7.26 -17.76 -0.56
N ILE A 314 7.59 -16.87 0.38
CA ILE A 314 8.10 -15.54 0.02
C ILE A 314 9.52 -15.60 -0.56
N LEU A 315 10.40 -16.46 -0.03
CA LEU A 315 11.76 -16.63 -0.56
C LEU A 315 11.72 -17.27 -1.96
N GLU A 316 10.86 -18.25 -2.21
CA GLU A 316 10.61 -18.80 -3.55
C GLU A 316 10.04 -17.73 -4.51
N HIS A 317 9.17 -16.83 -4.04
CA HIS A 317 8.70 -15.72 -4.85
C HIS A 317 9.77 -14.67 -5.11
N PHE A 318 10.73 -14.49 -4.19
CA PHE A 318 11.91 -13.65 -4.33
C PHE A 318 12.92 -14.29 -5.29
N GLU A 319 13.14 -15.60 -5.24
CA GLU A 319 13.97 -16.37 -6.19
C GLU A 319 13.33 -16.39 -7.59
N TYR A 320 12.01 -16.52 -7.69
CA TYR A 320 11.29 -16.40 -8.97
C TYR A 320 11.28 -14.96 -9.49
N ALA A 321 11.06 -13.97 -8.60
CA ALA A 321 11.24 -12.57 -8.97
C ALA A 321 12.71 -12.33 -9.37
N GLU A 322 13.69 -12.95 -8.73
CA GLU A 322 15.11 -12.88 -9.04
C GLU A 322 15.45 -13.50 -10.41
N GLU A 323 14.79 -14.61 -10.78
CA GLU A 323 14.89 -15.31 -12.08
C GLU A 323 14.21 -14.51 -13.21
N GLN A 324 13.11 -13.82 -12.94
CA GLN A 324 12.38 -13.05 -13.96
C GLN A 324 12.85 -11.57 -14.05
N ILE A 325 13.27 -10.96 -12.93
CA ILE A 325 14.03 -9.69 -12.89
C ILE A 325 15.38 -9.89 -13.61
N ARG A 326 15.88 -11.13 -13.71
CA ARG A 326 17.07 -11.50 -14.52
C ARG A 326 16.95 -11.11 -15.99
N ILE A 327 15.75 -10.96 -16.54
CA ILE A 327 15.57 -10.98 -18.00
C ILE A 327 15.25 -9.61 -18.62
N LYS A 328 14.75 -8.56 -17.91
CA LYS A 328 14.30 -7.38 -18.68
C LYS A 328 14.27 -5.96 -18.10
N PHE A 329 14.59 -5.67 -16.83
CA PHE A 329 14.26 -4.32 -16.31
C PHE A 329 15.34 -3.54 -15.54
N PHE A 330 16.36 -4.20 -14.98
CA PHE A 330 17.50 -3.47 -14.40
C PHE A 330 18.74 -3.76 -15.25
N GLY A 331 19.11 -2.82 -16.12
CA GLY A 331 20.38 -2.89 -16.84
C GLY A 331 21.55 -3.13 -15.88
N SER A 332 22.50 -3.96 -16.31
CA SER A 332 23.75 -4.39 -15.65
C SER A 332 23.67 -4.81 -14.16
N GLY A 333 24.18 -6.01 -13.87
CA GLY A 333 23.94 -6.80 -12.65
C GLY A 333 24.18 -6.13 -11.29
N LYS A 334 24.96 -5.05 -11.18
CA LYS A 334 25.22 -4.39 -9.88
C LYS A 334 23.99 -3.68 -9.30
N ARG A 335 23.20 -2.98 -10.12
CA ARG A 335 21.97 -2.29 -9.66
C ARG A 335 20.88 -3.29 -9.28
N LYS A 336 20.79 -4.40 -10.01
CA LYS A 336 19.88 -5.52 -9.75
C LYS A 336 20.13 -6.14 -8.37
N ILE A 337 21.38 -6.51 -8.09
CA ILE A 337 21.77 -7.14 -6.82
C ILE A 337 21.48 -6.21 -5.64
N PHE A 338 21.71 -4.90 -5.80
CA PHE A 338 21.42 -3.92 -4.77
C PHE A 338 19.94 -3.89 -4.38
N ILE A 339 19.04 -3.80 -5.37
CA ILE A 339 17.59 -3.72 -5.10
C ILE A 339 17.08 -4.98 -4.41
N ILE A 340 17.54 -6.16 -4.85
CA ILE A 340 17.16 -7.44 -4.23
C ILE A 340 17.67 -7.51 -2.79
N LYS A 341 18.94 -7.18 -2.54
CA LYS A 341 19.49 -7.13 -1.17
C LYS A 341 18.73 -6.14 -0.30
N TYR A 342 18.45 -4.95 -0.82
CA TYR A 342 17.68 -3.92 -0.12
C TYR A 342 16.27 -4.41 0.25
N MET A 343 15.55 -5.00 -0.70
CA MET A 343 14.21 -5.54 -0.45
C MET A 343 14.23 -6.71 0.52
N ASN A 344 15.20 -7.61 0.44
CA ASN A 344 15.36 -8.69 1.41
C ASN A 344 15.67 -8.16 2.82
N VAL A 345 16.50 -7.13 2.94
CA VAL A 345 16.78 -6.47 4.22
C VAL A 345 15.52 -5.79 4.75
N LEU A 346 14.83 -4.98 3.93
CA LEU A 346 13.61 -4.28 4.31
C LEU A 346 12.51 -5.26 4.75
N TYR A 347 12.33 -6.34 3.98
CA TYR A 347 11.35 -7.39 4.27
C TYR A 347 11.71 -8.18 5.54
N SER A 348 12.97 -8.60 5.68
CA SER A 348 13.42 -9.38 6.85
C SER A 348 13.40 -8.56 8.14
N ILE A 349 13.76 -7.28 8.08
CA ILE A 349 13.63 -6.36 9.22
C ILE A 349 12.15 -6.21 9.59
N PHE A 350 11.30 -5.88 8.62
CA PHE A 350 9.92 -5.52 8.93
C PHE A 350 9.05 -6.74 9.26
N LEU A 351 8.98 -7.74 8.36
CA LEU A 351 8.13 -8.91 8.55
C LEU A 351 8.78 -9.99 9.43
N GLY A 352 10.11 -10.10 9.43
CA GLY A 352 10.80 -10.95 10.39
C GLY A 352 10.65 -10.47 11.84
N TRP A 353 10.52 -9.16 12.06
CA TRP A 353 10.13 -8.61 13.36
C TRP A 353 8.64 -8.86 13.65
N TRP A 354 7.77 -8.63 12.66
CA TRP A 354 6.33 -8.84 12.78
C TRP A 354 5.96 -10.29 13.14
N ASP A 355 6.55 -11.28 12.47
CA ASP A 355 6.27 -12.70 12.71
C ASP A 355 6.84 -13.19 14.06
N LYS A 356 7.81 -12.47 14.64
CA LYS A 356 8.34 -12.73 15.99
C LYS A 356 7.52 -12.09 17.13
N MET A 357 6.64 -11.12 16.85
CA MET A 357 5.79 -10.52 17.89
C MET A 357 4.89 -11.50 18.65
N PRO A 358 4.24 -12.49 18.01
CA PRO A 358 3.41 -13.47 18.71
C PRO A 358 4.22 -14.34 19.68
N THR A 359 5.45 -14.70 19.31
CA THR A 359 6.39 -15.48 20.14
C THR A 359 6.93 -14.65 21.31
N ILE A 360 7.23 -13.36 21.09
CA ILE A 360 7.62 -12.43 22.17
C ILE A 360 6.47 -12.27 23.18
N LYS A 361 5.22 -12.08 22.73
CA LYS A 361 4.05 -12.02 23.62
C LYS A 361 3.82 -13.31 24.40
N LYS A 362 4.05 -14.49 23.80
CA LYS A 362 3.96 -15.78 24.49
C LYS A 362 5.02 -15.96 25.58
N ASN A 363 6.25 -15.49 25.34
CA ASN A 363 7.32 -15.57 26.33
C ASN A 363 7.14 -14.57 27.48
N ILE A 364 6.61 -13.37 27.21
CA ILE A 364 6.27 -12.39 28.25
C ILE A 364 5.14 -12.90 29.15
N LYS A 365 4.12 -13.57 28.59
CA LYS A 365 3.05 -14.23 29.37
C LYS A 365 3.47 -15.49 30.12
N LYS A 366 4.67 -16.02 29.87
CA LYS A 366 5.21 -17.20 30.56
C LYS A 366 6.17 -16.83 31.68
N ASN A 367 6.62 -15.57 31.70
CA ASN A 367 7.56 -15.00 32.67
C ASN A 367 6.91 -13.97 33.60
N ASN A 368 5.59 -13.76 33.47
CA ASN A 368 4.69 -13.15 34.45
C ASN A 368 3.69 -14.21 34.88
#